data_AF-A0A558GFE7-F1
#
_entry.id   AF-A0A558GFE7-F1
#
_cell.length_a   1.000
_cell.length_b   1.000
_cell.length_c   1.000
_cell.angle_alpha   90.00
_cell.angle_beta   90.00
_cell.angle_gamma   90.00
#
_symmetry.space_group_name_H-M   'P 1'
#
loop_
_entity.id
_entity.type
_entity.pdbx_description
1 polymer ?
#
loop_
_entity_poly.entity_id
_entity_poly.type
_entity_poly.pdbx_seq_one_letter_code
_entity_poly.pdbx_strand_id
1 'polypeptide(L)'
;RALDDDLLPGRSIEGVATSALYAAARMAGTPRSLDEITSVSRVEKDEIARTYRYVVRELSLEIKPADPEQYVPRFASDLGLSDESERRARQLLKNAKEQGVHSGKSPVGLAAAAVYAASLLTNEKVTQNEVSEVANISEVTIRNRYHELLEAEEQVQLP
;
A
#
# COMPACT_ATOMS: atom_id res chain seq x y z
N ARG A 1 11.17 -23.15 4.02
CA ARG A 1 11.47 -22.85 2.60
C ARG A 1 12.83 -22.17 2.46
N ALA A 2 12.99 -20.88 2.78
CA ALA A 2 14.27 -20.19 2.52
C ALA A 2 15.50 -20.80 3.23
N LEU A 3 15.32 -21.32 4.46
CA LEU A 3 16.37 -22.07 5.17
C LEU A 3 16.63 -23.44 4.52
N ASP A 4 15.56 -24.16 4.17
CA ASP A 4 15.64 -25.51 3.58
C ASP A 4 16.32 -25.49 2.20
N ASP A 5 16.17 -24.40 1.46
CA ASP A 5 16.73 -24.18 0.12
C ASP A 5 18.09 -23.43 0.14
N ASP A 6 18.73 -23.32 1.31
CA ASP A 6 20.05 -22.71 1.54
C ASP A 6 20.20 -21.28 0.96
N LEU A 7 19.20 -20.42 1.18
CA LEU A 7 19.20 -19.03 0.66
C LEU A 7 19.93 -18.02 1.57
N LEU A 8 20.50 -18.48 2.69
CA LEU A 8 21.18 -17.66 3.69
C LEU A 8 22.62 -17.24 3.35
N PRO A 9 23.47 -18.06 2.69
CA PRO A 9 24.86 -17.69 2.43
C PRO A 9 24.99 -16.34 1.70
N GLY A 10 25.86 -15.48 2.23
CA GLY A 10 26.10 -14.12 1.71
C GLY A 10 25.02 -13.08 2.05
N ARG A 11 24.07 -13.41 2.93
CA ARG A 11 23.00 -12.51 3.39
C ARG A 11 22.88 -12.55 4.90
N SER A 12 22.38 -11.47 5.50
CA SER A 12 22.06 -11.46 6.91
C SER A 12 20.84 -12.36 7.18
N ILE A 13 20.85 -13.10 8.30
CA ILE A 13 19.70 -13.91 8.75
C ILE A 13 18.47 -13.01 8.90
N GLU A 14 18.67 -11.82 9.48
CA GLU A 14 17.61 -10.83 9.67
C GLU A 14 17.07 -10.34 8.31
N GLY A 15 17.93 -10.06 7.32
CA GLY A 15 17.50 -9.64 5.99
C GLY A 15 16.64 -10.69 5.29
N VAL A 16 17.00 -11.96 5.41
CA VAL A 16 16.21 -13.08 4.87
C VAL A 16 14.88 -13.23 5.62
N ALA A 17 14.89 -13.15 6.94
CA ALA A 17 13.68 -13.25 7.77
C ALA A 17 12.69 -12.10 7.48
N THR A 18 13.17 -10.85 7.48
CA THR A 18 12.37 -9.65 7.17
C THR A 18 11.82 -9.72 5.74
N SER A 19 12.60 -10.17 4.78
CA SER A 19 12.15 -10.35 3.39
C SER A 19 11.11 -11.45 3.23
N ALA A 20 11.25 -12.56 3.97
CA ALA A 20 10.28 -13.65 3.97
C ALA A 20 8.94 -13.21 4.59
N LEU A 21 8.99 -12.45 5.70
CA LEU A 21 7.80 -11.85 6.31
C LEU A 21 7.11 -10.89 5.33
N TYR A 22 7.87 -10.03 4.67
CA TYR A 22 7.34 -9.10 3.68
C TYR A 22 6.68 -9.83 2.50
N ALA A 23 7.30 -10.90 1.98
CA ALA A 23 6.72 -11.73 0.94
C ALA A 23 5.43 -12.43 1.40
N ALA A 24 5.43 -13.00 2.60
CA ALA A 24 4.26 -13.67 3.17
C ALA A 24 3.08 -12.72 3.33
N ALA A 25 3.31 -11.50 3.83
CA ALA A 25 2.27 -10.48 3.98
C ALA A 25 1.63 -10.12 2.63
N ARG A 26 2.43 -10.01 1.57
CA ARG A 26 1.92 -9.78 0.20
C ARG A 26 1.11 -10.96 -0.33
N MET A 27 1.56 -12.19 -0.10
CA MET A 27 0.84 -13.40 -0.52
C MET A 27 -0.48 -13.59 0.24
N ALA A 28 -0.53 -13.17 1.51
CA ALA A 28 -1.72 -13.23 2.34
C ALA A 28 -2.77 -12.15 2.00
N GLY A 29 -2.47 -11.25 1.06
CA GLY A 29 -3.36 -10.14 0.69
C GLY A 29 -3.43 -9.02 1.73
N THR A 30 -2.48 -8.98 2.66
CA THR A 30 -2.35 -7.94 3.70
C THR A 30 -0.99 -7.26 3.59
N PRO A 31 -0.70 -6.61 2.45
CA PRO A 31 0.62 -6.03 2.21
C PRO A 31 0.96 -4.95 3.24
N ARG A 32 2.26 -4.74 3.42
CA ARG A 32 2.84 -3.57 4.07
C ARG A 32 3.68 -2.83 3.05
N SER A 33 3.92 -1.55 3.24
CA SER A 33 4.92 -0.83 2.47
C SER A 33 6.32 -1.28 2.90
N LEU A 34 7.30 -1.09 2.02
CA LEU A 34 8.68 -1.39 2.37
C LEU A 34 9.18 -0.47 3.51
N ASP A 35 8.69 0.76 3.56
CA ASP A 35 9.02 1.71 4.62
C ASP A 35 8.47 1.26 5.99
N GLU A 36 7.26 0.71 6.03
CA GLU A 36 6.67 0.12 7.24
C GLU A 36 7.46 -1.09 7.77
N ILE A 37 7.94 -1.94 6.87
CA ILE A 37 8.76 -3.10 7.28
C ILE A 37 10.15 -2.63 7.74
N THR A 38 10.70 -1.61 7.10
CA THR A 38 12.02 -1.07 7.44
C THR A 38 12.01 -0.40 8.81
N SER A 39 10.94 0.32 9.17
CA SER A 39 10.87 1.05 10.46
C SER A 39 10.92 0.15 11.70
N VAL A 40 10.61 -1.13 11.55
CA VAL A 40 10.62 -2.14 12.63
C VAL A 40 11.75 -3.18 12.46
N SER A 41 12.61 -3.00 11.47
CA SER A 41 13.71 -3.91 11.12
C SER A 41 15.06 -3.24 11.43
N ARG A 42 16.10 -4.02 11.79
CA ARG A 42 17.48 -3.49 11.90
C ARG A 42 18.22 -3.52 10.56
N VAL A 43 17.55 -3.98 9.51
CA VAL A 43 18.09 -4.12 8.17
C VAL A 43 17.66 -2.95 7.31
N GLU A 44 18.61 -2.36 6.60
CA GLU A 44 18.39 -1.23 5.70
C GLU A 44 17.40 -1.56 4.57
N LYS A 45 16.61 -0.56 4.16
CA LYS A 45 15.58 -0.67 3.11
C LYS A 45 16.08 -1.34 1.84
N ASP A 46 17.27 -0.93 1.39
CA ASP A 46 17.89 -1.43 0.17
C ASP A 46 18.30 -2.90 0.27
N GLU A 47 18.75 -3.34 1.45
CA GLU A 47 19.07 -4.75 1.70
C GLU A 47 17.80 -5.60 1.74
N ILE A 48 16.73 -5.13 2.39
CA ILE A 48 15.43 -5.81 2.37
C ILE A 48 14.92 -5.91 0.92
N ALA A 49 14.96 -4.83 0.14
CA ALA A 49 14.51 -4.84 -1.25
C ALA A 49 15.30 -5.81 -2.14
N ARG A 50 16.63 -5.88 -1.97
CA ARG A 50 17.48 -6.82 -2.71
C ARG A 50 17.20 -8.27 -2.28
N THR A 51 17.13 -8.53 -0.98
CA THR A 51 16.93 -9.87 -0.43
C THR A 51 15.53 -10.39 -0.75
N TYR A 52 14.50 -9.54 -0.66
CA TYR A 52 13.14 -9.86 -1.11
C TYR A 52 13.10 -10.30 -2.57
N ARG A 53 13.72 -9.53 -3.49
CA ARG A 53 13.76 -9.90 -4.92
C ARG A 53 14.48 -11.22 -5.14
N TYR A 54 15.54 -11.49 -4.38
CA TYR A 54 16.24 -12.76 -4.42
C TYR A 54 15.34 -13.91 -3.96
N VAL A 55 14.78 -13.83 -2.75
CA VAL A 55 13.92 -14.87 -2.17
C VAL A 55 12.70 -15.17 -3.06
N VAL A 56 12.03 -14.13 -3.58
CA VAL A 56 10.90 -14.31 -4.50
C VAL A 56 11.29 -15.08 -5.74
N ARG A 57 12.46 -14.79 -6.32
CA ARG A 57 12.95 -15.47 -7.52
C ARG A 57 13.36 -16.91 -7.23
N GLU A 58 14.20 -17.14 -6.22
CA GLU A 58 14.71 -18.49 -5.94
C GLU A 58 13.61 -19.44 -5.49
N LEU A 59 12.63 -18.97 -4.71
CA LEU A 59 11.49 -19.78 -4.27
C LEU A 59 10.35 -19.83 -5.31
N SER A 60 10.50 -19.17 -6.46
CA SER A 60 9.49 -19.04 -7.51
C SER A 60 8.13 -18.59 -6.96
N LEU A 61 8.13 -17.56 -6.11
CA LEU A 61 6.91 -17.06 -5.48
C LEU A 61 6.09 -16.24 -6.48
N GLU A 62 4.83 -16.61 -6.64
CA GLU A 62 3.87 -15.88 -7.49
C GLU A 62 3.32 -14.65 -6.77
N ILE A 63 4.16 -13.61 -6.64
CA ILE A 63 3.74 -12.35 -6.00
C ILE A 63 3.05 -11.44 -7.02
N LYS A 64 1.75 -11.23 -6.83
CA LYS A 64 0.97 -10.27 -7.64
C LYS A 64 1.36 -8.81 -7.32
N PRO A 65 1.19 -7.88 -8.28
CA PRO A 65 1.26 -6.44 -7.99
C PRO A 65 0.36 -6.08 -6.81
N ALA A 66 0.82 -5.14 -5.98
CA ALA A 66 0.03 -4.71 -4.82
C ALA A 66 -1.22 -3.97 -5.28
N ASP A 67 -2.37 -4.35 -4.74
CA ASP A 67 -3.65 -3.70 -5.02
C ASP A 67 -3.86 -2.59 -3.98
N PRO A 68 -4.12 -1.32 -4.38
CA PRO A 68 -4.40 -0.25 -3.44
C PRO A 68 -5.58 -0.57 -2.50
N GLU A 69 -6.59 -1.32 -2.94
CA GLU A 69 -7.74 -1.69 -2.10
C GLU A 69 -7.34 -2.53 -0.87
N GLN A 70 -6.19 -3.20 -0.90
CA GLN A 70 -5.71 -4.02 0.22
C GLN A 70 -5.20 -3.19 1.41
N TYR A 71 -4.87 -1.92 1.20
CA TYR A 71 -4.40 -1.02 2.28
C TYR A 71 -5.56 -0.29 2.97
N VAL A 72 -6.70 -0.14 2.27
CA VAL A 72 -7.83 0.67 2.71
C VAL A 72 -8.39 0.26 4.09
N PRO A 73 -8.63 -1.04 4.40
CA PRO A 73 -9.15 -1.43 5.72
C PRO A 73 -8.28 -0.95 6.87
N ARG A 74 -6.96 -1.11 6.71
CA ARG A 74 -6.01 -0.75 7.76
C ARG A 74 -5.96 0.77 7.92
N PHE A 75 -5.84 1.51 6.82
CA PHE A 75 -5.83 2.96 6.87
C PHE A 75 -7.12 3.53 7.48
N ALA A 76 -8.28 3.01 7.07
CA ALA A 76 -9.56 3.42 7.63
C ALA A 76 -9.62 3.12 9.15
N SER A 77 -9.21 1.92 9.56
CA SER A 77 -9.17 1.53 10.97
C SER A 77 -8.21 2.40 11.79
N ASP A 78 -6.98 2.64 11.30
CA ASP A 78 -5.95 3.42 11.99
C ASP A 78 -6.38 4.90 12.14
N LEU A 79 -7.21 5.40 11.22
CA LEU A 79 -7.79 6.76 11.25
C LEU A 79 -9.15 6.83 11.97
N GLY A 80 -9.69 5.71 12.44
CA GLY A 80 -11.00 5.66 13.10
C GLY A 80 -12.17 6.02 12.19
N LEU A 81 -12.05 5.78 10.89
CA LEU A 81 -13.09 6.08 9.90
C LEU A 81 -14.22 5.05 9.90
N SER A 82 -15.42 5.49 9.50
CA SER A 82 -16.57 4.61 9.37
C SER A 82 -16.48 3.60 8.22
N ASP A 83 -17.29 2.54 8.28
CA ASP A 83 -17.51 1.60 7.17
C ASP A 83 -18.02 2.31 5.90
N GLU A 84 -18.69 3.46 6.03
CA GLU A 84 -19.12 4.27 4.90
C GLU A 84 -17.93 4.90 4.18
N SER A 85 -17.00 5.50 4.93
CA SER A 85 -15.75 6.02 4.39
C SER A 85 -14.90 4.92 3.75
N GLU A 86 -14.79 3.75 4.39
CA GLU A 86 -14.04 2.63 3.81
C GLU A 86 -14.63 2.20 2.46
N ARG A 87 -15.96 2.00 2.40
CA ARG A 87 -16.66 1.67 1.16
C ARG A 87 -16.48 2.74 0.09
N ARG A 88 -16.54 4.02 0.48
CA ARG A 88 -16.35 5.13 -0.45
C ARG A 88 -14.93 5.18 -1.00
N ALA A 89 -13.92 4.95 -0.18
CA ALA A 89 -12.52 4.88 -0.61
C ALA A 89 -12.30 3.76 -1.64
N ARG A 90 -12.87 2.58 -1.41
CA ARG A 90 -12.83 1.46 -2.38
C ARG A 90 -13.51 1.83 -3.70
N GLN A 91 -14.64 2.53 -3.65
CA GLN A 91 -15.34 2.96 -4.86
C GLN A 91 -14.48 3.92 -5.69
N LEU A 92 -13.84 4.90 -5.05
CA LEU A 92 -12.93 5.84 -5.73
C LEU A 92 -11.78 5.11 -6.42
N LEU A 93 -11.20 4.09 -5.78
CA LEU A 93 -10.13 3.28 -6.37
C LEU A 93 -10.60 2.46 -7.58
N LYS A 94 -11.81 1.89 -7.52
CA LYS A 94 -12.40 1.15 -8.64
C LYS A 94 -12.64 2.07 -9.83
N ASN A 95 -13.25 3.23 -9.59
CA ASN A 95 -13.51 4.23 -10.62
C ASN A 95 -12.20 4.73 -11.25
N ALA A 96 -11.17 5.00 -10.44
CA ALA A 96 -9.84 5.36 -10.94
C ALA A 96 -9.15 4.24 -11.73
N LYS A 97 -9.48 2.97 -11.44
CA LYS A 97 -9.01 1.83 -12.21
C LYS A 97 -9.67 1.76 -13.58
N GLU A 98 -10.99 1.95 -13.63
CA GLU A 98 -11.79 1.97 -14.86
C GLU A 98 -11.38 3.11 -15.79
N GLN A 99 -11.10 4.30 -15.23
CA GLN A 99 -10.62 5.47 -15.98
C GLN A 99 -9.11 5.42 -16.31
N GLY A 100 -8.38 4.36 -15.92
CA GLY A 100 -6.95 4.24 -16.20
C GLY A 100 -6.02 5.18 -15.40
N VAL A 101 -6.58 5.97 -14.48
CA VAL A 101 -5.86 6.97 -13.67
C VAL A 101 -4.90 6.33 -12.66
N HIS A 102 -5.04 5.04 -12.35
CA HIS A 102 -4.15 4.30 -11.45
C HIS A 102 -2.75 3.96 -12.02
N SER A 103 -2.57 4.01 -13.35
CA SER A 103 -1.34 3.51 -14.00
C SER A 103 -0.09 4.30 -13.59
N GLY A 104 1.00 3.60 -13.29
CA GLY A 104 2.30 4.19 -12.91
C GLY A 104 2.34 4.84 -11.52
N LYS A 105 1.27 4.73 -10.72
CA LYS A 105 1.18 5.33 -9.39
C LYS A 105 1.41 4.30 -8.29
N SER A 106 1.95 4.76 -7.16
CA SER A 106 2.16 3.91 -5.98
C SER A 106 0.81 3.45 -5.42
N PRO A 107 0.57 2.13 -5.23
CA PRO A 107 -0.65 1.61 -4.61
C PRO A 107 -0.91 2.18 -3.21
N VAL A 108 0.14 2.37 -2.40
CA VAL A 108 0.05 2.99 -1.07
C VAL A 108 -0.45 4.42 -1.19
N GLY A 109 0.09 5.19 -2.15
CA GLY A 109 -0.31 6.57 -2.39
C GLY A 109 -1.75 6.71 -2.88
N LEU A 110 -2.20 5.81 -3.75
CA LEU A 110 -3.59 5.77 -4.20
C LEU A 110 -4.54 5.44 -3.05
N ALA A 111 -4.21 4.44 -2.24
CA ALA A 111 -5.04 4.05 -1.10
C ALA A 111 -5.16 5.17 -0.06
N ALA A 112 -4.04 5.80 0.31
CA ALA A 112 -4.01 6.94 1.22
C ALA A 112 -4.86 8.11 0.69
N ALA A 113 -4.70 8.45 -0.58
CA ALA A 113 -5.48 9.50 -1.23
C ALA A 113 -6.98 9.18 -1.31
N ALA A 114 -7.33 7.92 -1.57
CA ALA A 114 -8.73 7.47 -1.61
C ALA A 114 -9.38 7.55 -0.23
N VAL A 115 -8.65 7.19 0.83
CA VAL A 115 -9.12 7.31 2.22
C VAL A 115 -9.33 8.77 2.60
N TYR A 116 -8.40 9.65 2.26
CA TYR A 116 -8.55 11.09 2.48
C TYR A 116 -9.74 11.69 1.70
N ALA A 117 -9.87 11.37 0.40
CA ALA A 117 -11.01 11.83 -0.39
C ALA A 117 -12.34 11.30 0.16
N ALA A 118 -12.38 10.03 0.56
CA ALA A 118 -13.57 9.43 1.13
C ALA A 118 -14.02 10.13 2.42
N SER A 119 -13.09 10.43 3.34
CA SER A 119 -13.43 11.13 4.59
C SER A 119 -14.03 12.51 4.31
N LEU A 120 -13.54 13.24 3.31
CA LEU A 120 -14.13 14.51 2.90
C LEU A 120 -15.57 14.33 2.36
N LEU A 121 -15.80 13.31 1.53
CA LEU A 121 -17.11 13.05 0.91
C LEU A 121 -18.16 12.52 1.89
N THR A 122 -17.74 11.88 2.97
CA THR A 122 -18.60 11.38 4.06
C THR A 122 -18.66 12.33 5.26
N ASN A 123 -18.04 13.51 5.14
CA ASN A 123 -18.02 14.55 6.17
C ASN A 123 -17.34 14.11 7.50
N GLU A 124 -16.35 13.21 7.40
CA GLU A 124 -15.46 12.81 8.49
C GLU A 124 -14.18 13.65 8.46
N LYS A 125 -13.81 14.21 9.63
CA LYS A 125 -12.68 15.15 9.73
C LYS A 125 -11.37 14.38 9.91
N VAL A 126 -10.66 14.20 8.80
CA VAL A 126 -9.27 13.71 8.77
C VAL A 126 -8.42 14.67 7.95
N THR A 127 -7.22 14.95 8.44
CA THR A 127 -6.23 15.83 7.80
C THR A 127 -5.27 15.03 6.91
N GLN A 128 -4.65 15.70 5.93
CA GLN A 128 -3.61 15.07 5.10
C GLN A 128 -2.40 14.61 5.92
N ASN A 129 -2.11 15.31 7.04
CA ASN A 129 -1.03 14.93 7.94
C ASN A 129 -1.34 13.60 8.64
N GLU A 130 -2.53 13.43 9.23
CA GLU A 130 -2.94 12.17 9.86
C GLU A 130 -2.86 11.00 8.87
N VAL A 131 -3.31 11.19 7.63
CA VAL A 131 -3.19 10.17 6.57
C VAL A 131 -1.73 9.90 6.19
N SER A 132 -0.90 10.95 6.14
CA SER A 132 0.55 10.87 5.88
C SER A 132 1.26 10.03 6.93
N GLU A 133 0.94 10.22 8.22
CA GLU A 133 1.49 9.45 9.34
C GLU A 133 1.10 7.97 9.24
N VAL A 134 -0.17 7.67 8.98
CA VAL A 134 -0.68 6.29 8.87
C VAL A 134 -0.15 5.54 7.64
N ALA A 135 -0.01 6.23 6.51
CA ALA A 135 0.44 5.65 5.25
C ALA A 135 1.96 5.72 5.05
N ASN A 136 2.68 6.48 5.88
CA ASN A 136 4.10 6.78 5.76
C ASN A 136 4.49 7.32 4.37
N ILE A 137 3.77 8.33 3.89
CA ILE A 137 4.01 9.00 2.60
C ILE A 137 3.83 10.52 2.75
N SER A 138 4.41 11.31 1.86
CA SER A 138 4.26 12.77 1.92
C SER A 138 2.83 13.27 1.71
N GLU A 139 2.43 14.33 2.43
CA GLU A 139 1.16 15.05 2.21
C GLU A 139 1.00 15.52 0.77
N VAL A 140 2.08 15.94 0.10
CA VAL A 140 2.03 16.38 -1.31
C VAL A 140 1.61 15.24 -2.23
N THR A 141 2.04 14.01 -1.93
CA THR A 141 1.58 12.83 -2.68
C THR A 141 0.09 12.60 -2.47
N ILE A 142 -0.40 12.66 -1.23
CA ILE A 142 -1.83 12.53 -0.92
C ILE A 142 -2.61 13.60 -1.68
N ARG A 143 -2.17 14.87 -1.58
CA ARG A 143 -2.78 16.04 -2.22
C ARG A 143 -2.96 15.86 -3.72
N ASN A 144 -1.88 15.52 -4.41
CA ASN A 144 -1.92 15.39 -5.87
C ASN A 144 -2.83 14.23 -6.29
N ARG A 145 -2.81 13.12 -5.54
CA ARG A 145 -3.59 11.92 -5.91
C ARG A 145 -5.06 12.04 -5.60
N TYR A 146 -5.47 12.68 -4.51
CA TYR A 146 -6.90 12.73 -4.19
C TYR A 146 -7.66 13.62 -5.18
N HIS A 147 -7.05 14.69 -5.70
CA HIS A 147 -7.63 15.49 -6.79
C HIS A 147 -7.86 14.63 -8.04
N GLU A 148 -6.86 13.86 -8.47
CA GLU A 148 -6.99 12.96 -9.62
C GLU A 148 -8.08 11.88 -9.43
N LEU A 149 -8.27 11.40 -8.19
CA LEU A 149 -9.34 10.45 -7.87
C LEU A 149 -10.73 11.09 -7.96
N LEU A 150 -10.88 12.32 -7.49
CA LEU A 150 -12.14 13.05 -7.57
C LEU A 150 -12.49 13.42 -9.02
N GLU A 151 -11.50 13.84 -9.82
CA GLU A 151 -11.70 14.09 -11.25
C GLU A 151 -12.14 12.82 -12.00
N ALA A 152 -11.57 11.67 -11.67
CA ALA A 152 -11.98 10.38 -12.25
C ALA A 152 -13.41 9.99 -11.84
N GLU A 153 -13.80 10.29 -10.59
CA GLU A 153 -15.15 10.04 -10.08
C GLU A 153 -16.21 10.88 -10.83
N GLU A 154 -15.94 12.16 -11.08
CA GLU A 154 -16.84 13.05 -11.82
C GLU A 154 -17.09 12.54 -13.25
N GLN A 155 -16.06 12.02 -13.91
CA GLN A 155 -16.17 11.44 -15.25
C GLN A 155 -17.05 10.19 -15.30
N VAL A 156 -17.10 9.41 -14.22
CA VAL A 156 -17.99 8.24 -14.11
C VAL A 156 -19.45 8.66 -13.88
N GLN A 157 -19.69 9.84 -13.29
CA GLN A 157 -21.04 10.35 -13.02
C GLN A 157 -21.67 11.11 -14.20
N LEU A 158 -20.89 11.43 -15.23
CA LEU A 158 -21.38 12.05 -16.45
C LEU A 158 -22.06 11.00 -17.36
N PRO A 159 -23.29 11.27 -17.86
CA PRO A 159 -24.09 10.31 -18.65
C PRO A 159 -23.56 10.07 -20.07
#